data_AF-A5VYA4-F1
#
_entry.id   AF-A5VYA4-F1
#
_cell.length_a   1.000
_cell.length_b   1.000
_cell.length_c   1.000
_cell.angle_alpha   90.00
_cell.angle_beta   90.00
_cell.angle_gamma   90.00
#
_symmetry.space_group_name_H-M   'P 1'
#
loop_
_entity.id
_entity.type
_entity.pdbx_description
1 polymer ?
#
loop_
_entity_poly.entity_id
_entity_poly.type
_entity_poly.pdbx_seq_one_letter_code
_entity_poly.pdbx_strand_id
1 'polypeptide(L)'
;MITRYGSSARMSLAVSYRGLFETAGIVADDLQQDVQGQLRQALSVIDGLMVQANVGKAQLTRVQMWLADYRHFDLVNEVYDAWLQGCAKPVRACVGGALGDGYLVEVQVFAVCPE
;
A
#
# COMPACT_ATOMS: atom_id res chain seq x y z
N MET A 1 -18.73 -14.29 0.41
CA MET A 1 -19.05 -13.16 -0.48
C MET A 1 -17.76 -12.44 -0.82
N ILE A 2 -17.66 -11.80 -2.00
CA ILE A 2 -16.51 -10.98 -2.40
C ILE A 2 -16.99 -9.54 -2.50
N THR A 3 -16.28 -8.62 -1.86
CA THR A 3 -16.53 -7.17 -1.94
C THR A 3 -15.37 -6.49 -2.67
N ARG A 4 -15.68 -5.46 -3.47
CA ARG A 4 -14.70 -4.73 -4.30
C ARG A 4 -14.78 -3.24 -4.01
N TYR A 5 -13.62 -2.61 -3.88
CA TYR A 5 -13.47 -1.20 -3.54
C TYR A 5 -12.70 -0.48 -4.66
N GLY A 6 -13.10 0.76 -4.98
CA GLY A 6 -12.45 1.57 -6.01
C GLY A 6 -12.39 0.87 -7.37
N SER A 7 -13.51 0.31 -7.84
CA SER A 7 -13.52 -0.44 -9.10
C SER A 7 -13.52 0.47 -10.32
N SER A 8 -12.69 0.12 -11.30
CA SER A 8 -12.64 0.69 -12.65
C SER A 8 -12.85 -0.42 -13.69
N ALA A 9 -12.85 -0.06 -14.98
CA ALA A 9 -12.89 -1.04 -16.06
C ALA A 9 -11.66 -1.97 -16.10
N ARG A 10 -10.53 -1.54 -15.51
CA ARG A 10 -9.27 -2.31 -15.51
C ARG A 10 -9.13 -3.19 -14.26
N MET A 11 -9.43 -2.64 -13.08
CA MET A 11 -9.17 -3.30 -11.80
C MET A 11 -9.99 -2.68 -10.65
N SER A 12 -10.05 -3.39 -9.53
CA SER A 12 -10.44 -2.83 -8.23
C SER A 12 -9.19 -2.46 -7.44
N LEU A 13 -9.23 -1.36 -6.70
CA LEU A 13 -8.13 -0.94 -5.84
C LEU A 13 -7.97 -1.82 -4.60
N ALA A 14 -9.05 -2.46 -4.13
CA ALA A 14 -8.98 -3.49 -3.11
C ALA A 14 -10.13 -4.49 -3.22
N VAL A 15 -9.93 -5.66 -2.61
CA VAL A 15 -10.94 -6.72 -2.50
C VAL A 15 -10.95 -7.30 -1.09
N SER A 16 -12.16 -7.62 -0.60
CA SER A 16 -12.34 -8.40 0.63
C SER A 16 -13.05 -9.72 0.33
N TYR A 17 -12.53 -10.81 0.88
CA TYR A 17 -13.13 -12.14 0.73
C TYR A 17 -12.67 -13.08 1.85
N ARG A 18 -13.58 -13.89 2.38
CA ARG A 18 -13.25 -14.96 3.36
C ARG A 18 -12.42 -14.46 4.57
N GLY A 19 -12.75 -13.29 5.12
CA GLY A 19 -12.01 -12.70 6.23
C GLY A 19 -10.64 -12.14 5.85
N LEU A 20 -10.33 -11.98 4.56
CA LEU A 20 -9.10 -11.40 4.04
C LEU A 20 -9.40 -10.10 3.30
N PHE A 21 -8.42 -9.22 3.32
CA PHE A 21 -8.37 -7.98 2.55
C PHE A 21 -7.03 -7.87 1.84
N GLU A 22 -7.05 -7.45 0.58
CA GLU A 22 -5.84 -7.10 -0.17
C GLU A 22 -6.08 -5.91 -1.09
N THR A 23 -5.07 -5.08 -1.26
CA THR A 23 -5.08 -4.00 -2.25
C THR A 23 -4.50 -4.46 -3.58
N ALA A 24 -4.74 -3.71 -4.65
CA ALA A 24 -3.85 -3.69 -5.79
C ALA A 24 -2.50 -3.07 -5.41
N GLY A 25 -1.57 -2.99 -6.37
CA GLY A 25 -0.44 -2.08 -6.26
C GLY A 25 -0.92 -0.64 -6.33
N ILE A 26 -0.63 0.13 -5.28
CA ILE A 26 -1.05 1.51 -5.11
C ILE A 26 0.16 2.42 -5.34
N VAL A 27 -0.06 3.43 -6.18
CA VAL A 27 0.92 4.45 -6.58
C VAL A 27 0.38 5.84 -6.24
N ALA A 28 1.20 6.86 -6.41
CA ALA A 28 0.82 8.25 -6.19
C ALA A 28 -0.02 8.83 -7.34
N ASP A 29 -0.87 9.81 -7.02
CA ASP A 29 -1.61 10.60 -8.02
C ASP A 29 -0.77 11.80 -8.51
N ASP A 30 -0.10 12.50 -7.60
CA ASP A 30 0.84 13.59 -7.93
C ASP A 30 2.26 13.05 -8.13
N LEU A 31 2.65 12.96 -9.40
CA LEU A 31 3.95 12.45 -9.85
C LEU A 31 5.09 13.47 -9.74
N GLN A 32 4.80 14.73 -9.37
CA GLN A 32 5.83 15.76 -9.19
C GLN A 32 6.52 15.66 -7.83
N GLN A 33 5.98 14.87 -6.90
CA GLN A 33 6.60 14.62 -5.60
C GLN A 33 7.82 13.71 -5.71
N ASP A 34 8.72 13.85 -4.74
CA ASP A 34 9.79 12.88 -4.51
C ASP A 34 9.23 11.52 -4.05
N VAL A 35 10.13 10.55 -3.88
CA VAL A 35 9.75 9.18 -3.47
C VAL A 35 9.02 9.13 -2.12
N GLN A 36 9.33 10.04 -1.19
CA GLN A 36 8.68 10.09 0.12
C GLN A 36 7.27 10.65 -0.01
N GLY A 37 7.10 11.72 -0.79
CA GLY A 37 5.79 12.30 -1.08
C GLY A 37 4.90 11.33 -1.86
N GLN A 38 5.45 10.61 -2.85
CA GLN A 38 4.70 9.57 -3.55
C GLN A 38 4.29 8.42 -2.62
N LEU A 39 5.20 7.97 -1.74
CA LEU A 39 4.89 6.92 -0.78
C LEU A 39 3.78 7.35 0.20
N ARG A 40 3.82 8.59 0.71
CA ARG A 40 2.76 9.11 1.60
C ARG A 40 1.39 9.12 0.91
N GLN A 41 1.33 9.50 -0.37
CA GLN A 41 0.09 9.45 -1.15
C GLN A 41 -0.44 8.02 -1.27
N ALA A 42 0.42 7.07 -1.68
CA ALA A 42 0.02 5.67 -1.83
C ALA A 42 -0.49 5.08 -0.49
N LEU A 43 0.20 5.35 0.61
CA LEU A 43 -0.21 4.91 1.95
C LEU A 43 -1.52 5.56 2.41
N SER A 44 -1.77 6.83 2.05
CA SER A 44 -3.05 7.50 2.33
C SER A 44 -4.22 6.85 1.60
N VAL A 45 -4.02 6.44 0.34
CA VAL A 45 -5.04 5.69 -0.42
C VAL A 45 -5.30 4.33 0.21
N ILE A 46 -4.24 3.62 0.61
CA ILE A 46 -4.34 2.35 1.34
C ILE A 46 -5.12 2.51 2.65
N ASP A 47 -4.83 3.53 3.45
CA ASP A 47 -5.57 3.82 4.69
C ASP A 47 -7.06 4.05 4.41
N GLY A 48 -7.40 4.79 3.35
CA GLY A 48 -8.79 5.00 2.93
C GLY A 48 -9.50 3.70 2.54
N LEU A 49 -8.83 2.80 1.82
CA LEU A 49 -9.38 1.50 1.43
C LEU A 49 -9.57 0.57 2.65
N MET A 50 -8.61 0.58 3.57
CA MET A 50 -8.71 -0.19 4.82
C MET A 50 -9.90 0.28 5.67
N VAL A 51 -10.12 1.59 5.79
CA VAL A 51 -11.30 2.15 6.47
C VAL A 51 -12.61 1.67 5.84
N GLN A 52 -12.72 1.65 4.51
CA GLN A 52 -13.92 1.13 3.81
C GLN A 52 -14.16 -0.36 4.06
N ALA A 53 -13.09 -1.13 4.32
CA ALA A 53 -13.15 -2.55 4.62
C ALA A 53 -13.23 -2.86 6.13
N ASN A 54 -13.33 -1.84 7.00
CA ASN A 54 -13.25 -1.97 8.45
C ASN A 54 -11.96 -2.68 8.92
N VAL A 55 -10.85 -2.47 8.21
CA VAL A 55 -9.52 -3.01 8.50
C VAL A 55 -8.68 -1.91 9.16
N GLY A 56 -7.93 -2.26 10.21
CA GLY A 56 -6.95 -1.39 10.82
C GLY A 56 -5.51 -1.85 10.55
N LYS A 57 -4.53 -0.98 10.88
CA LYS A 57 -3.10 -1.30 10.72
C LYS A 57 -2.64 -2.51 11.54
N ALA A 58 -3.30 -2.80 12.67
CA ALA A 58 -3.00 -3.97 13.49
C ALA A 58 -3.36 -5.30 12.81
N GLN A 59 -4.23 -5.27 11.80
CA GLN A 59 -4.64 -6.44 11.02
C GLN A 59 -3.79 -6.65 9.76
N LEU A 60 -2.84 -5.76 9.46
CA LEU A 60 -1.91 -5.93 8.35
C LEU A 60 -1.06 -7.18 8.58
N THR A 61 -1.07 -8.08 7.61
CA THR A 61 -0.25 -9.30 7.63
C THR A 61 0.98 -9.14 6.76
N ARG A 62 0.88 -8.43 5.63
CA ARG A 62 1.99 -8.25 4.68
C ARG A 62 1.96 -6.89 4.01
N VAL A 63 3.14 -6.30 3.82
CA VAL A 63 3.38 -5.15 2.93
C VAL A 63 4.42 -5.55 1.89
N GLN A 64 4.11 -5.32 0.62
CA GLN A 64 5.05 -5.48 -0.49
C GLN A 64 5.30 -4.12 -1.13
N MET A 65 6.55 -3.82 -1.42
CA MET A 65 6.97 -2.52 -1.96
C MET A 65 7.93 -2.72 -3.13
N TRP A 66 7.70 -1.96 -4.19
CA TRP A 66 8.58 -1.89 -5.36
C TRP A 66 9.12 -0.48 -5.49
N LEU A 67 10.43 -0.35 -5.73
CA LEU A 67 11.11 0.91 -5.94
C LEU A 67 11.63 0.99 -7.36
N ALA A 68 11.37 2.11 -8.05
CA ALA A 68 11.96 2.38 -9.36
C ALA A 68 13.50 2.54 -9.28
N ASP A 69 13.98 3.03 -8.14
CA ASP A 69 15.39 3.18 -7.83
C ASP A 69 15.66 2.76 -6.38
N TYR A 70 16.44 1.71 -6.20
CA TYR A 70 16.72 1.15 -4.88
C TYR A 70 17.59 2.07 -4.01
N ARG A 71 18.22 3.12 -4.57
CA ARG A 71 18.90 4.16 -3.78
C ARG A 71 17.95 4.91 -2.84
N HIS A 72 16.64 4.86 -3.10
CA HIS A 72 15.61 5.46 -2.25
C HIS A 72 15.24 4.61 -1.02
N PHE A 73 15.87 3.45 -0.82
CA PHE A 73 15.48 2.49 0.22
C PHE A 73 15.38 3.10 1.63
N ASP A 74 16.37 3.90 2.04
CA ASP A 74 16.34 4.51 3.38
C ASP A 74 15.25 5.59 3.50
N LEU A 75 15.07 6.41 2.46
CA LEU A 75 14.02 7.44 2.41
C LEU A 75 12.61 6.85 2.54
N VAL A 76 12.35 5.72 1.89
CA VAL A 76 11.04 5.06 2.01
C VAL A 76 10.84 4.38 3.35
N ASN A 77 11.93 3.94 4.00
CA ASN A 77 11.86 3.36 5.36
C ASN A 77 11.42 4.41 6.37
N GLU A 78 11.92 5.64 6.28
CA GLU A 78 11.48 6.74 7.17
C GLU A 78 9.96 6.97 7.12
N VAL A 79 9.39 6.96 5.91
CA VAL A 79 7.94 7.13 5.73
C VAL A 79 7.17 5.92 6.23
N TYR A 80 7.63 4.71 5.90
CA TYR A 80 7.01 3.46 6.31
C TYR A 80 6.99 3.30 7.84
N ASP A 81 8.11 3.59 8.51
CA ASP A 81 8.23 3.48 9.96
C ASP A 81 7.34 4.49 10.67
N ALA A 82 7.26 5.73 10.16
CA ALA A 82 6.33 6.72 10.65
C ALA A 82 4.86 6.30 10.45
N TRP A 83 4.53 5.69 9.30
CA TRP A 83 3.16 5.26 8.99
C TRP A 83 2.67 4.12 9.90
N LEU A 84 3.55 3.23 10.34
CA LEU A 84 3.24 2.13 11.27
C LEU A 84 3.63 2.40 12.73
N GLN A 85 4.01 3.64 13.07
CA GLN A 85 4.42 3.96 14.43
C GLN A 85 3.32 3.59 15.44
N GLY A 86 3.70 2.82 16.46
CA GLY A 86 2.76 2.33 17.50
C GLY A 86 1.84 1.18 17.06
N CYS A 87 1.99 0.64 15.85
CA CYS A 87 1.19 -0.49 15.35
C CYS A 87 2.00 -1.80 15.34
N ALA A 88 1.30 -2.94 15.37
CA ALA A 88 1.92 -4.24 15.11
C ALA A 88 2.50 -4.27 13.68
N LYS A 89 3.71 -4.80 13.53
CA LYS A 89 4.42 -4.81 12.24
C LYS A 89 4.01 -6.03 11.40
N PRO A 90 3.60 -5.85 10.13
CA PRO A 90 3.39 -6.95 9.20
C PRO A 90 4.73 -7.55 8.74
N VAL A 91 4.70 -8.72 8.08
CA VAL A 91 5.86 -9.13 7.29
C VAL A 91 6.05 -8.16 6.11
N ARG A 92 7.28 -7.91 5.69
CA ARG A 92 7.58 -6.96 4.61
C ARG A 92 8.57 -7.54 3.60
N ALA A 93 8.31 -7.27 2.32
CA ALA A 93 9.29 -7.41 1.24
C ALA A 93 9.42 -6.08 0.49
N CYS A 94 10.65 -5.72 0.11
CA CYS A 94 10.95 -4.53 -0.66
C CYS A 94 11.99 -4.88 -1.73
N VAL A 95 11.70 -4.58 -2.99
CA VAL A 95 12.58 -4.91 -4.12
C VAL A 95 12.68 -3.73 -5.10
N GLY A 96 13.72 -3.73 -5.92
CA GLY A 96 13.83 -2.81 -7.06
C GLY A 96 13.18 -3.40 -8.31
N GLY A 97 12.60 -2.55 -9.16
CA GLY A 97 12.01 -2.97 -10.44
C GLY A 97 11.57 -1.79 -11.30
N ALA A 98 11.34 -2.03 -12.59
CA ALA A 98 10.76 -1.02 -13.46
C ALA A 98 9.28 -0.80 -13.11
N LEU A 99 8.90 0.46 -12.90
CA LEU A 99 7.52 0.90 -12.67
C LEU A 99 7.01 1.70 -13.88
N GLY A 100 5.71 2.00 -13.91
CA GLY A 100 5.16 2.90 -14.92
C GLY A 100 5.75 4.31 -14.87
N ASP A 101 5.69 5.03 -16.00
CA ASP A 101 6.30 6.36 -16.14
C ASP A 101 5.88 7.33 -15.03
N GLY A 102 6.87 7.89 -14.34
CA GLY A 102 6.69 8.86 -13.25
C GLY A 102 6.47 8.25 -11.85
N TYR A 103 6.24 6.94 -11.74
CA TYR A 103 6.12 6.28 -10.45
C TYR A 103 7.49 5.93 -9.88
N LEU A 104 7.74 6.37 -8.64
CA LEU A 104 8.99 6.10 -7.91
C LEU A 104 8.85 4.94 -6.92
N VAL A 105 7.62 4.68 -6.47
CA VAL A 105 7.28 3.65 -5.49
C VAL A 105 5.86 3.12 -5.73
N GLU A 106 5.69 1.82 -5.56
CA GLU A 106 4.40 1.12 -5.59
C GLU A 106 4.28 0.25 -4.33
N VAL A 107 3.10 0.23 -3.71
CA VAL A 107 2.86 -0.49 -2.45
C VAL A 107 1.59 -1.33 -2.52
N GLN A 108 1.68 -2.57 -2.05
CA GLN A 108 0.54 -3.46 -1.87
C GLN A 108 0.46 -3.93 -0.41
N VAL A 109 -0.76 -4.02 0.12
CA VAL A 109 -0.98 -4.55 1.48
C VAL A 109 -1.95 -5.73 1.50
N PHE A 110 -1.76 -6.58 2.50
CA PHE A 110 -2.62 -7.70 2.82
C PHE A 110 -2.98 -7.61 4.30
N ALA A 111 -4.21 -7.93 4.64
CA ALA A 111 -4.71 -7.92 6.00
C ALA A 111 -5.77 -9.01 6.22
N VAL A 112 -6.06 -9.25 7.50
CA VAL A 112 -7.28 -9.98 7.90
C VAL A 112 -8.40 -8.97 8.18
N CYS A 113 -9.61 -9.26 7.74
CA CYS A 113 -10.78 -8.51 8.20
C CYS A 113 -11.08 -8.90 9.65
N PRO A 114 -11.52 -7.97 10.51
CA PRO A 114 -12.09 -8.34 11.80
C PRO A 114 -13.29 -9.29 11.60
N GLU A 115 -13.50 -10.17 12.56
CA GLU A 115 -14.74 -10.98 12.64
C GLU A 115 -15.98 -10.11 12.82
#